data_AF-A0A7S2PM17-F1
#
_entry.id   AF-A0A7S2PM17-F1
#
_cell.length_a   1.000
_cell.length_b   1.000
_cell.length_c   1.000
_cell.angle_alpha   90.00
_cell.angle_beta   90.00
_cell.angle_gamma   90.00
#
_symmetry.space_group_name_H-M   'P 1'
#
loop_
_entity.id
_entity.type
_entity.pdbx_description
1 polymer ?
#
loop_
_entity_poly.entity_id
_entity_poly.type
_entity_poly.pdbx_seq_one_letter_code
_entity_poly.pdbx_strand_id
1 'polypeptide(L)'
;VDAFDFQFGKVKPSAFWYSLFYVCRNGLLAICPTIPVPILQIATAFALYGTSLTLVHEFRPWRSAVANFADIACNIVMMFFMWCATFLADRSSAPDYETTSHV
;
A
#
# COMPACT_ATOMS: atom_id res chain seq x y z
N VAL A 1 2.66 30.63 0.40
CA VAL A 1 2.63 29.28 0.98
C VAL A 1 3.75 28.52 0.32
N ASP A 2 4.90 28.46 0.97
CA ASP A 2 6.11 27.88 0.37
C ASP A 2 5.96 26.36 0.25
N ALA A 3 6.49 25.76 -0.83
CA ALA A 3 6.35 24.32 -1.10
C ALA A 3 6.87 23.43 0.04
N PHE A 4 7.82 23.92 0.84
CA PHE A 4 8.31 23.26 2.05
C PHE A 4 7.25 23.14 3.14
N ASP A 5 6.38 24.14 3.28
CA ASP A 5 5.32 24.17 4.29
C ASP A 5 4.19 23.18 3.96
N PHE A 6 4.03 22.84 2.68
CA PHE A 6 2.96 21.94 2.21
C PHE A 6 3.18 20.46 2.60
N GLN A 7 4.43 20.01 2.68
CA GLN A 7 4.78 18.61 3.02
C GLN A 7 5.31 18.46 4.45
N PHE A 8 6.15 19.38 4.93
CA PHE A 8 6.74 19.29 6.26
C PHE A 8 5.89 19.96 7.35
N GLY A 9 5.01 20.92 7.00
CA GLY A 9 4.13 21.58 7.96
C GLY A 9 3.00 20.69 8.52
N LYS A 10 2.63 19.63 7.80
CA LYS A 10 1.53 18.70 8.13
C LYS A 10 1.95 17.54 9.05
N VAL A 11 3.23 17.20 9.04
CA VAL A 11 3.83 16.14 9.86
C VAL A 11 4.41 16.75 11.13
N LYS A 12 4.36 16.03 12.24
CA LYS A 12 4.97 16.49 13.49
C LYS A 12 6.49 16.63 13.30
N PRO A 13 7.14 17.65 13.89
CA PRO A 13 8.59 17.80 13.81
C PRO A 13 9.34 16.57 14.32
N SER A 14 8.81 15.85 15.32
CA SER A 14 9.38 14.60 15.84
C SER A 14 9.28 13.41 14.89
N ALA A 15 8.49 13.52 13.81
CA ALA A 15 8.20 12.45 12.87
C ALA A 15 8.52 12.84 11.40
N PHE A 16 9.42 13.80 11.17
CA PHE A 16 9.77 14.28 9.82
C PHE A 16 10.24 13.16 8.88
N TRP A 17 10.87 12.12 9.44
CA TRP A 17 11.30 10.91 8.73
C TRP A 17 10.14 10.16 8.06
N TYR A 18 8.92 10.33 8.56
CA TYR A 18 7.73 9.69 8.00
C TYR A 18 7.42 10.19 6.59
N SER A 19 7.70 11.47 6.28
CA SER A 19 7.53 11.99 4.92
C SER A 19 8.45 11.29 3.92
N LEU A 20 9.70 11.01 4.31
CA LEU A 20 10.64 10.26 3.50
C LEU A 20 10.16 8.81 3.32
N PHE A 21 9.76 8.15 4.41
CA PHE A 21 9.16 6.82 4.36
C PHE A 21 7.96 6.76 3.40
N TYR A 22 7.06 7.74 3.47
CA TYR A 22 5.87 7.81 2.63
C TYR A 22 6.23 7.91 1.13
N VAL A 23 7.19 8.76 0.78
CA VAL A 23 7.68 8.89 -0.60
C VAL A 23 8.33 7.58 -1.06
N CYS A 24 9.22 6.99 -0.25
CA CYS A 24 9.86 5.71 -0.55
C CYS A 24 8.84 4.59 -0.75
N ARG A 25 7.85 4.49 0.14
CA ARG A 25 6.78 3.49 0.08
C ARG A 25 5.96 3.62 -1.20
N ASN A 26 5.59 4.84 -1.61
CA ASN A 26 4.87 5.04 -2.88
C ASN A 26 5.76 4.76 -4.10
N GLY A 27 7.06 5.08 -4.03
CA GLY A 27 8.03 4.69 -5.06
C GLY A 27 8.14 3.17 -5.22
N LEU A 28 8.23 2.43 -4.11
CA LEU A 28 8.25 0.97 -4.11
C LEU A 28 6.93 0.37 -4.63
N LEU A 29 5.79 0.96 -4.26
CA LEU A 29 4.49 0.54 -4.81
C LEU A 29 4.38 0.77 -6.32
N ALA A 30 4.97 1.86 -6.84
CA ALA A 30 5.01 2.13 -8.27
C ALA A 30 5.86 1.12 -9.05
N ILE A 31 6.86 0.51 -8.39
CA ILE A 31 7.71 -0.55 -8.96
C ILE A 31 7.04 -1.93 -8.84
N CYS A 32 6.14 -2.13 -7.88
CA CYS A 32 5.44 -3.40 -7.66
C CYS A 32 4.94 -4.12 -8.94
N PRO A 33 4.26 -3.46 -9.91
CA PRO A 33 3.78 -4.14 -11.12
C PRO A 33 4.88 -4.67 -12.05
N THR A 34 6.15 -4.28 -11.87
CA THR A 34 7.26 -4.82 -12.66
C THR A 34 7.71 -6.21 -12.21
N ILE A 35 7.21 -6.70 -11.07
CA ILE A 35 7.54 -8.04 -10.55
C ILE A 35 6.76 -9.07 -11.38
N PRO A 36 7.39 -10.07 -12.01
CA PRO A 36 6.72 -10.99 -12.93
C PRO A 36 5.79 -12.00 -12.24
N VAL A 37 5.91 -12.17 -10.92
CA VAL A 37 5.14 -13.14 -10.13
C VAL A 37 3.99 -12.42 -9.40
N PRO A 38 2.71 -12.68 -9.74
CA PRO A 38 1.56 -11.99 -9.14
C PRO A 38 1.47 -12.14 -7.63
N ILE A 39 1.77 -13.33 -7.10
CA ILE A 39 1.79 -13.58 -5.65
C ILE A 39 2.82 -12.70 -4.96
N LEU A 40 4.00 -12.51 -5.58
CA LEU A 40 5.05 -11.67 -5.03
C LEU A 40 4.70 -10.18 -5.10
N GLN A 41 3.96 -9.74 -6.14
CA GLN A 41 3.40 -8.38 -6.19
C GLN A 41 2.47 -8.12 -4.99
N ILE A 42 1.51 -9.03 -4.77
CA ILE A 42 0.54 -8.89 -3.68
C ILE A 42 1.24 -8.95 -2.33
N ALA A 43 2.17 -9.89 -2.12
CA ALA A 43 2.93 -10.01 -0.87
C ALA A 43 3.77 -8.76 -0.59
N THR A 44 4.43 -8.19 -1.61
CA THR A 44 5.23 -6.97 -1.47
C THR A 44 4.36 -5.78 -1.11
N ALA A 45 3.23 -5.61 -1.80
CA ALA A 45 2.28 -4.53 -1.48
C ALA A 45 1.72 -4.71 -0.06
N PHE A 46 1.34 -5.93 0.34
CA PHE A 46 0.85 -6.21 1.69
C PHE A 46 1.87 -5.87 2.78
N ALA A 47 3.15 -6.20 2.55
CA ALA A 47 4.23 -5.82 3.45
C ALA A 47 4.39 -4.30 3.56
N LEU A 48 4.39 -3.57 2.44
CA LEU A 48 4.54 -2.11 2.43
C LEU A 48 3.38 -1.39 3.14
N TYR A 49 2.13 -1.81 2.87
CA TYR A 49 0.96 -1.27 3.55
C TYR A 49 0.92 -1.67 5.04
N GLY A 50 1.33 -2.90 5.37
CA GLY A 50 1.44 -3.37 6.76
C GLY A 50 2.46 -2.55 7.56
N THR A 51 3.66 -2.34 7.03
CA THR A 51 4.66 -1.47 7.66
C THR A 51 4.14 -0.04 7.82
N SER A 52 3.49 0.51 6.79
CA SER A 52 2.89 1.85 6.86
C SER A 52 1.85 1.94 7.97
N LEU A 53 0.97 0.94 8.09
CA LEU A 53 -0.07 0.88 9.10
C LEU A 53 0.53 0.85 10.52
N THR A 54 1.54 0.00 10.75
CA THR A 54 2.24 -0.08 12.05
C THR A 54 2.88 1.26 12.42
N LEU A 55 3.56 1.91 11.47
CA LEU A 55 4.22 3.18 11.72
C LEU A 55 3.22 4.32 12.01
N VAL A 56 2.11 4.39 11.28
CA VAL A 56 1.08 5.41 11.54
C VAL A 56 0.40 5.18 12.88
N HIS A 57 0.08 3.92 13.20
CA HIS A 57 -0.58 3.57 14.45
C HIS A 57 0.27 3.95 15.67
N GLU A 58 1.57 3.63 15.62
CA GLU A 58 2.51 3.86 16.72
C GLU A 58 2.90 5.34 16.85
N PHE A 59 3.39 5.95 15.76
CA PHE A 59 3.99 7.28 15.83
C PHE A 59 3.00 8.43 15.61
N ARG A 60 1.83 8.14 15.02
CA ARG A 60 0.80 9.13 14.65
C ARG A 60 1.42 10.38 14.04
N PRO A 61 2.10 10.24 12.88
CA PRO A 61 3.01 11.25 12.34
C PRO A 61 2.31 12.55 11.95
N TRP A 62 1.03 12.48 11.60
CA TRP A 62 0.25 13.66 11.22
C TRP A 62 -0.10 14.52 12.44
N ARG A 63 -0.06 15.84 12.29
CA ARG A 63 -0.45 16.77 13.37
C ARG A 63 -1.95 16.70 13.68
N SER A 64 -2.77 16.45 12.66
CA SER A 64 -4.23 16.28 12.81
C SER A 64 -4.58 14.83 13.15
N ALA A 65 -5.41 14.62 14.18
CA ALA A 65 -5.94 13.30 14.53
C ALA A 65 -6.76 12.71 13.37
N VAL A 66 -7.55 13.54 12.68
CA VAL A 66 -8.36 13.12 11.53
C VAL A 66 -7.48 12.58 10.41
N ALA A 67 -6.33 13.23 10.15
CA ALA A 67 -5.40 12.77 9.12
C ALA A 67 -4.77 11.40 9.48
N ASN A 68 -4.45 11.16 10.76
CA ASN A 68 -3.98 9.84 11.20
C ASN A 68 -5.05 8.76 11.02
N PHE A 69 -6.30 9.04 11.41
CA PHE A 69 -7.39 8.08 11.22
C PHE A 69 -7.68 7.82 9.73
N ALA A 70 -7.65 8.85 8.89
CA ALA A 70 -7.83 8.71 7.45
C ALA A 70 -6.71 7.87 6.82
N ASP A 71 -5.46 8.07 7.23
CA ASP A 71 -4.31 7.27 6.74
C ASP A 71 -4.43 5.80 7.20
N ILE A 72 -4.78 5.56 8.47
CA ILE A 72 -5.06 4.21 8.98
C ILE A 72 -6.18 3.53 8.18
N ALA A 73 -7.31 4.22 8.00
CA ALA A 73 -8.45 3.71 7.24
C ALA A 73 -8.06 3.40 5.78
N CYS A 74 -7.29 4.28 5.14
CA CYS A 74 -6.79 4.07 3.78
C CYS A 74 -5.89 2.83 3.70
N ASN A 75 -4.97 2.64 4.65
CA ASN A 75 -4.13 1.44 4.67
C ASN A 75 -4.96 0.16 4.86
N ILE A 76 -5.94 0.17 5.77
CA ILE A 76 -6.84 -0.97 5.99
C ILE A 76 -7.65 -1.30 4.73
N VAL A 77 -8.25 -0.29 4.09
CA VAL A 77 -9.04 -0.48 2.86
C VAL A 77 -8.18 -1.04 1.73
N MET A 78 -6.95 -0.53 1.57
CA MET A 78 -6.04 -1.05 0.55
C MET A 78 -5.61 -2.49 0.84
N MET A 79 -5.33 -2.83 2.11
CA MET A 79 -5.05 -4.21 2.51
C MET A 79 -6.24 -5.14 2.27
N PHE A 80 -7.46 -4.66 2.51
CA PHE A 80 -8.68 -5.40 2.19
C PHE A 80 -8.81 -5.66 0.68
N PHE A 81 -8.58 -4.65 -0.17
CA PHE A 81 -8.61 -4.86 -1.62
C PHE A 81 -7.54 -5.84 -2.10
N MET A 82 -6.33 -5.80 -1.54
CA MET A 82 -5.28 -6.77 -1.86
C MET A 82 -5.67 -8.19 -1.46
N TRP A 83 -6.32 -8.35 -0.30
CA TRP A 83 -6.86 -9.64 0.11
C TRP A 83 -7.98 -10.13 -0.82
N CYS A 84 -8.87 -9.26 -1.28
CA CYS A 84 -9.83 -9.63 -2.33
C CYS A 84 -9.12 -10.02 -3.64
N ALA A 85 -8.03 -9.33 -4.00
CA ALA A 85 -7.27 -9.60 -5.21
C ALA A 85 -6.62 -11.00 -5.20
N THR A 86 -6.23 -11.54 -4.05
CA THR A 86 -5.68 -12.92 -3.99
C THR A 86 -6.70 -13.96 -4.44
N PHE A 87 -7.98 -13.79 -4.09
CA PHE A 87 -9.04 -14.71 -4.50
C PHE A 87 -9.36 -14.63 -6.00
N LEU A 88 -9.17 -13.46 -6.61
CA LEU A 88 -9.37 -13.27 -8.04
C LEU A 88 -8.17 -13.78 -8.84
N ALA A 89 -6.95 -13.58 -8.35
CA ALA A 89 -5.72 -14.04 -9.00
C ALA A 89 -5.69 -15.57 -9.13
N ASP A 90 -6.12 -16.30 -8.10
CA ASP A 90 -6.17 -17.77 -8.11
C ASP A 90 -7.01 -18.33 -9.29
N ARG A 91 -8.15 -17.67 -9.59
CA ARG A 91 -9.03 -18.05 -10.72
C ARG A 91 -8.40 -17.83 -12.09
N SER A 92 -7.53 -16.84 -12.24
CA SER A 92 -6.86 -16.54 -13.52
C SER A 92 -5.69 -17.47 -13.85
N SER A 93 -5.23 -18.27 -12.89
CA SER A 93 -4.13 -19.23 -13.06
C SER A 93 -4.58 -20.65 -13.44
N ALA A 94 -5.89 -20.89 -13.61
CA ALA A 94 -6.39 -22.17 -14.12
C ALA A 94 -5.92 -22.39 -15.58
N PRO A 95 -5.34 -23.55 -15.94
CA PRO A 95 -4.82 -23.74 -17.30
C PRO A 95 -5.95 -24.05 -18.30
N ASP A 96 -5.91 -23.41 -19.47
CA ASP A 96 -6.93 -23.41 -20.56
C ASP A 96 -7.26 -24.78 -21.21
N TYR A 97 -6.86 -25.92 -20.63
CA TYR A 97 -7.07 -27.23 -21.27
C TYR A 97 -8.52 -27.73 -21.21
N GLU A 98 -9.40 -27.11 -20.41
CA GLU A 98 -10.82 -27.51 -20.33
C GLU A 98 -11.66 -26.97 -21.51
N THR A 99 -11.12 -26.07 -22.35
CA THR A 99 -11.90 -25.50 -23.47
C THR A 99 -11.76 -26.29 -24.78
N THR A 100 -10.84 -27.27 -24.87
CA THR A 100 -10.60 -28.03 -26.12
C THR A 100 -11.27 -29.41 -26.17
N SER A 101 -11.91 -29.89 -25.09
CA SER A 101 -12.56 -31.22 -25.08
C SER A 101 -14.02 -31.24 -25.54
N HIS A 102 -14.53 -30.12 -26.09
CA HIS A 102 -15.91 -30.00 -26.55
C HIS A 102 -16.03 -29.53 -28.02
N VAL A 103 -15.18 -30.06 -28.91
CA VAL A 103 -15.39 -30.02 -30.37
C VAL A 103 -15.25 -31.41 -30.95
#